data_AF-A0A8T3ZQ07-F1
#
_entry.id   AF-A0A8T3ZQ07-F1
#
_cell.length_a   1.000
_cell.length_b   1.000
_cell.length_c   1.000
_cell.angle_alpha   90.00
_cell.angle_beta   90.00
_cell.angle_gamma   90.00
#
_symmetry.space_group_name_H-M   'P 1'
#
loop_
_entity.id
_entity.type
_entity.pdbx_description
1 polymer ?
#
loop_
_entity_poly.entity_id
_entity_poly.type
_entity_poly.pdbx_seq_one_letter_code
_entity_poly.pdbx_strand_id
1 'polypeptide(L)'
;MKILAQNNINMKKLIKNITLSIVFLSMIYSSSHTSYAKMQSSDENWYTYHMVGKFKDLEPPKSDIFIFQYKITNGVIESFDGVPNASMFMIKTNADDKGIFELKFPRNYPYTNDLTDYTDDFIVLLNNREIKYTMEKDECYFVFSIPFSASEEIKIAWTYLLSSPYPIRGDDVPERCIKLTIADNLPPLQQFNAGTDAAEIKCRQDHQLIIKLDGHPACVKSDTKLKLIERGWAKPV
;
A
#
# COMPACT_ATOMS: atom_id res chain seq x y z
N MET A 1 17.71 -5.46 40.82
CA MET A 1 16.52 -5.15 39.98
C MET A 1 16.86 -4.38 38.69
N LYS A 2 17.77 -3.38 38.69
CA LYS A 2 18.14 -2.62 37.46
C LYS A 2 18.81 -3.44 36.33
N ILE A 3 19.58 -4.48 36.65
CA ILE A 3 20.29 -5.29 35.65
C ILE A 3 19.33 -6.13 34.78
N LEU A 4 18.22 -6.60 35.34
CA LEU A 4 17.21 -7.38 34.61
C LEU A 4 16.44 -6.50 33.60
N ALA A 5 16.18 -5.23 33.94
CA ALA A 5 15.53 -4.30 33.02
C ALA A 5 16.40 -3.95 31.81
N GLN A 6 17.72 -3.74 32.02
CA GLN A 6 18.64 -3.40 30.94
C GLN A 6 18.84 -4.56 29.93
N ASN A 7 18.88 -5.80 30.42
CA ASN A 7 19.00 -6.99 29.56
C ASN A 7 17.76 -7.19 28.68
N ASN A 8 16.57 -6.85 29.19
CA ASN A 8 15.32 -6.96 28.44
C ASN A 8 15.26 -5.94 27.28
N ILE A 9 15.77 -4.71 27.50
CA ILE A 9 15.83 -3.66 26.47
C ILE A 9 16.78 -4.06 25.32
N ASN A 10 17.97 -4.59 25.64
CA ASN A 10 18.94 -5.00 24.63
C ASN A 10 18.45 -6.21 23.81
N MET A 11 17.73 -7.15 24.43
CA MET A 11 17.17 -8.31 23.74
C MET A 11 16.05 -7.89 22.76
N LYS A 12 15.15 -6.98 23.16
CA LYS A 12 14.11 -6.43 22.26
C LYS A 12 14.73 -5.73 21.04
N LYS A 13 15.80 -4.95 21.24
CA LYS A 13 16.51 -4.27 20.15
C LYS A 13 17.21 -5.26 19.19
N LEU A 14 17.81 -6.33 19.73
CA LEU A 14 18.45 -7.36 18.93
C LEU A 14 17.44 -8.16 18.10
N ILE A 15 16.29 -8.52 18.68
CA ILE A 15 15.20 -9.20 17.97
C ILE A 15 14.68 -8.31 16.84
N LYS A 16 14.39 -7.02 17.10
CA LYS A 16 13.95 -6.06 16.06
C LYS A 16 14.92 -6.02 14.86
N ASN A 17 16.24 -5.96 15.11
CA ASN A 17 17.25 -5.89 14.06
C ASN A 17 17.38 -7.20 13.23
N ILE A 18 17.27 -8.36 13.89
CA ILE A 18 17.33 -9.66 13.22
C ILE A 18 16.08 -9.87 12.35
N THR A 19 14.89 -9.56 12.87
CA THR A 19 13.63 -9.70 12.12
C THR A 19 13.61 -8.80 10.90
N LEU A 20 14.09 -7.54 11.02
CA LEU A 20 14.18 -6.62 9.90
C LEU A 20 15.05 -7.18 8.77
N SER A 21 16.21 -7.74 9.09
CA SER A 21 17.15 -8.29 8.09
C SER A 21 16.60 -9.52 7.35
N ILE A 22 15.87 -10.40 8.03
CA ILE A 22 15.29 -11.62 7.43
C ILE A 22 14.14 -11.26 6.46
N VAL A 23 13.32 -10.28 6.82
CA VAL A 23 12.20 -9.79 5.99
C VAL A 23 12.71 -9.25 4.65
N PHE A 24 13.85 -8.57 4.63
CA PHE A 24 14.42 -8.05 3.37
C PHE A 24 15.00 -9.14 2.45
N LEU A 25 15.50 -10.26 2.99
CA LEU A 25 16.14 -11.30 2.16
C LEU A 25 15.13 -12.14 1.36
N SER A 26 13.88 -12.26 1.83
CA SER A 26 12.83 -13.04 1.14
C SER A 26 12.10 -12.27 0.03
N MET A 27 12.31 -10.95 -0.10
CA MET A 27 11.60 -10.10 -1.07
C MET A 27 12.17 -10.09 -2.50
N ILE A 28 13.29 -10.77 -2.75
CA ILE A 28 14.03 -10.69 -4.03
C ILE A 28 13.28 -11.38 -5.21
N TYR A 29 12.13 -12.02 -4.98
CA TYR A 29 11.37 -12.74 -6.03
C TYR A 29 10.02 -12.13 -6.44
N SER A 30 9.76 -10.86 -6.17
CA SER A 30 8.50 -10.22 -6.59
C SER A 30 8.61 -9.53 -7.95
N SER A 31 7.70 -9.87 -8.88
CA SER A 31 7.52 -9.17 -10.15
C SER A 31 7.09 -7.72 -9.89
N SER A 32 7.88 -6.77 -10.37
CA SER A 32 7.61 -5.34 -10.26
C SER A 32 6.40 -4.96 -11.12
N HIS A 33 5.25 -4.76 -10.48
CA HIS A 33 4.12 -4.08 -11.10
C HIS A 33 4.34 -2.57 -10.95
N THR A 34 4.60 -1.89 -12.06
CA THR A 34 4.67 -0.42 -12.09
C THR A 34 3.28 0.14 -11.84
N SER A 35 3.11 0.79 -10.70
CA SER A 35 1.85 1.41 -10.31
C SER A 35 1.71 2.79 -10.96
N TYR A 36 0.50 3.11 -11.42
CA TYR A 36 0.23 4.32 -12.20
C TYR A 36 -0.12 5.48 -11.27
N ALA A 37 0.74 6.50 -11.21
CA ALA A 37 0.43 7.78 -10.57
C ALA A 37 -0.47 8.62 -11.48
N LYS A 38 -1.65 9.02 -10.99
CA LYS A 38 -2.54 9.96 -11.69
C LYS A 38 -2.66 11.25 -10.88
N MET A 39 -2.44 12.38 -11.54
CA MET A 39 -2.64 13.72 -10.97
C MET A 39 -4.12 14.10 -11.09
N GLN A 40 -4.79 14.47 -10.00
CA GLN A 40 -6.15 15.00 -10.03
C GLN A 40 -6.30 16.16 -9.04
N SER A 41 -6.76 17.31 -9.54
CA SER A 41 -6.76 18.62 -8.88
C SER A 41 -7.93 18.84 -7.92
N SER A 42 -7.76 19.64 -6.86
CA SER A 42 -8.22 21.06 -6.87
C SER A 42 -8.02 21.82 -5.56
N ASP A 43 -7.55 21.21 -4.48
CA ASP A 43 -7.06 21.96 -3.31
C ASP A 43 -5.82 21.27 -2.75
N GLU A 44 -4.67 21.93 -2.87
CA GLU A 44 -3.33 21.44 -2.58
C GLU A 44 -2.85 20.31 -3.52
N ASN A 45 -1.59 20.38 -3.98
CA ASN A 45 -1.01 19.50 -5.00
C ASN A 45 -0.80 18.04 -4.55
N TRP A 46 -1.87 17.33 -4.18
CA TRP A 46 -1.86 15.92 -3.80
C TRP A 46 -2.06 15.03 -5.03
N TYR A 47 -1.20 14.02 -5.16
CA TYR A 47 -1.30 12.93 -6.13
C TYR A 47 -1.97 11.72 -5.48
N THR A 48 -2.57 10.86 -6.29
CA THR A 48 -3.21 9.62 -5.80
C THR A 48 -2.43 8.39 -6.20
N TYR A 49 -2.31 7.44 -5.27
CA TYR A 49 -1.78 6.11 -5.48
C TYR A 49 -2.83 5.08 -5.05
N HIS A 50 -3.09 4.07 -5.87
CA HIS A 50 -4.08 3.03 -5.59
C HIS A 50 -3.40 1.72 -5.21
N MET A 51 -3.85 1.08 -4.13
CA MET A 51 -3.33 -0.21 -3.68
C MET A 51 -4.44 -1.11 -3.18
N VAL A 52 -4.41 -2.39 -3.52
CA VAL A 52 -5.28 -3.39 -2.91
C VAL A 52 -4.90 -3.63 -1.44
N GLY A 53 -5.88 -3.54 -0.55
CA GLY A 53 -5.79 -4.03 0.82
C GLY A 53 -6.61 -5.30 0.97
N LYS A 54 -6.05 -6.36 1.57
CA LYS A 54 -6.74 -7.65 1.79
C LYS A 54 -6.93 -7.90 3.28
N PHE A 55 -8.19 -8.07 3.70
CA PHE A 55 -8.58 -8.48 5.05
C PHE A 55 -8.72 -10.00 5.07
N LYS A 56 -7.69 -10.70 5.51
CA LYS A 56 -7.65 -12.18 5.49
C LYS A 56 -8.54 -12.82 6.56
N ASP A 57 -8.79 -12.11 7.66
CA ASP A 57 -9.50 -12.63 8.83
C ASP A 57 -11.02 -12.32 8.80
N LEU A 58 -11.52 -11.82 7.68
CA LEU A 58 -12.96 -11.67 7.44
C LEU A 58 -13.49 -12.90 6.70
N GLU A 59 -14.67 -13.37 7.08
CA GLU A 59 -15.40 -14.43 6.37
C GLU A 59 -16.71 -13.85 5.80
N PRO A 60 -16.85 -13.71 4.46
CA PRO A 60 -15.85 -14.04 3.44
C PRO A 60 -14.67 -13.05 3.40
N PRO A 61 -13.50 -13.45 2.88
CA PRO A 61 -12.36 -12.55 2.71
C PRO A 61 -12.76 -11.31 1.93
N LYS A 62 -12.34 -10.14 2.42
CA LYS A 62 -12.65 -8.86 1.79
C LYS A 62 -11.39 -8.24 1.20
N SER A 63 -11.49 -7.76 -0.03
CA SER A 63 -10.48 -6.92 -0.65
C SER A 63 -11.11 -5.65 -1.20
N ASP A 64 -10.47 -4.53 -0.89
CA ASP A 64 -10.83 -3.19 -1.35
C ASP A 64 -9.59 -2.52 -1.95
N ILE A 65 -9.79 -1.56 -2.84
CA ILE A 65 -8.70 -0.75 -3.39
C ILE A 65 -8.69 0.57 -2.63
N PHE A 66 -7.58 0.86 -1.98
CA PHE A 66 -7.42 2.03 -1.15
C PHE A 66 -6.72 3.16 -1.91
N ILE A 67 -7.12 4.38 -1.58
CA ILE A 67 -6.58 5.63 -2.13
C ILE A 67 -5.61 6.20 -1.12
N PHE A 68 -4.33 6.14 -1.47
CA PHE A 68 -3.27 6.87 -0.80
C PHE A 68 -3.11 8.21 -1.49
N GLN A 69 -2.88 9.26 -0.71
CA GLN A 69 -2.55 10.56 -1.27
C GLN A 69 -1.13 10.92 -0.88
N TYR A 70 -0.36 11.48 -1.80
CA TYR A 70 0.99 11.92 -1.50
C TYR A 70 1.30 13.25 -2.16
N LYS A 71 2.24 14.00 -1.59
CA LYS A 71 2.80 15.19 -2.22
C LYS A 71 4.27 15.32 -1.87
N ILE A 72 4.97 16.10 -2.67
CA ILE A 72 6.39 16.39 -2.48
C ILE A 72 6.59 17.89 -2.55
N THR A 73 7.36 18.42 -1.60
CA THR A 73 7.75 19.83 -1.56
C THR A 73 9.27 19.90 -1.73
N ASN A 74 9.74 20.81 -2.58
CA ASN A 74 11.18 21.03 -2.87
C ASN A 74 11.94 19.75 -3.30
N GLY A 75 11.32 18.95 -4.16
CA GLY A 75 11.97 17.78 -4.77
C GLY A 75 11.08 17.11 -5.80
N VAL A 76 11.55 15.98 -6.34
CA VAL A 76 10.86 15.15 -7.32
C VAL A 76 10.78 13.70 -6.84
N ILE A 77 9.68 13.03 -7.19
CA ILE A 77 9.52 11.58 -6.98
C ILE A 77 9.93 10.89 -8.27
N GLU A 78 11.00 10.13 -8.22
CA GLU A 78 11.52 9.34 -9.33
C GLU A 78 10.72 8.03 -9.49
N SER A 79 10.35 7.39 -8.38
CA SER A 79 9.43 6.25 -8.36
C SER A 79 8.62 6.19 -7.06
N PHE A 80 7.42 5.63 -7.15
CA PHE A 80 6.57 5.32 -6.01
C PHE A 80 6.03 3.91 -6.23
N ASP A 81 6.54 2.97 -5.45
CA ASP A 81 6.21 1.56 -5.56
C ASP A 81 5.64 1.05 -4.24
N GLY A 82 4.42 0.56 -4.29
CA GLY A 82 3.79 -0.14 -3.20
C GLY A 82 4.03 -1.64 -3.32
N VAL A 83 4.42 -2.27 -2.22
CA VAL A 83 4.67 -3.72 -2.15
C VAL A 83 3.69 -4.33 -1.14
N PRO A 84 2.45 -4.65 -1.55
CA PRO A 84 1.40 -5.07 -0.62
C PRO A 84 1.78 -6.32 0.19
N ASN A 85 2.45 -7.28 -0.44
CA ASN A 85 2.89 -8.52 0.22
C ASN A 85 3.99 -8.29 1.27
N ALA A 86 4.72 -7.19 1.15
CA ALA A 86 5.75 -6.76 2.07
C ALA A 86 5.24 -5.71 3.07
N SER A 87 3.97 -5.28 2.93
CA SER A 87 3.38 -4.20 3.71
C SER A 87 4.27 -2.96 3.78
N MET A 88 4.79 -2.55 2.62
CA MET A 88 5.66 -1.39 2.54
C MET A 88 5.45 -0.54 1.28
N PHE A 89 5.82 0.73 1.40
CA PHE A 89 6.09 1.61 0.27
C PHE A 89 7.59 1.78 0.08
N MET A 90 8.02 1.88 -1.16
CA MET A 90 9.36 2.26 -1.58
C MET A 90 9.23 3.48 -2.48
N ILE A 91 9.80 4.62 -2.06
CA ILE A 91 9.72 5.88 -2.78
C ILE A 91 11.14 6.33 -3.06
N LYS A 92 11.45 6.58 -4.33
CA LYS A 92 12.73 7.19 -4.74
C LYS A 92 12.49 8.67 -4.97
N THR A 93 13.29 9.48 -4.32
CA THR A 93 13.15 10.94 -4.32
C THR A 93 14.48 11.59 -4.68
N ASN A 94 14.40 12.83 -5.17
CA ASN A 94 15.58 13.64 -5.46
C ASN A 94 15.28 15.12 -5.17
N ALA A 95 16.20 15.82 -4.51
CA ALA A 95 16.09 17.24 -4.20
C ALA A 95 17.47 17.91 -4.20
N ASP A 96 17.54 19.14 -4.71
CA ASP A 96 18.77 19.95 -4.70
C ASP A 96 19.11 20.48 -3.29
N ASP A 97 18.10 20.58 -2.41
CA ASP A 97 18.23 20.99 -1.01
C ASP A 97 17.31 20.10 -0.13
N LYS A 98 16.73 20.64 0.94
CA LYS A 98 15.79 19.94 1.81
C LYS A 98 14.40 19.85 1.18
N GLY A 99 14.00 18.62 0.92
CA GLY A 99 12.64 18.27 0.51
C GLY A 99 11.82 17.69 1.66
N ILE A 100 10.50 17.68 1.45
CA ILE A 100 9.56 16.98 2.34
C ILE A 100 8.66 16.10 1.47
N PHE A 101 8.63 14.81 1.78
CA PHE A 101 7.65 13.88 1.24
C PHE A 101 6.53 13.70 2.25
N GLU A 102 5.29 13.91 1.81
CA GLU A 102 4.10 13.74 2.62
C GLU A 102 3.23 12.62 2.08
N LEU A 103 2.70 11.78 2.98
CA LEU A 103 1.83 10.66 2.65
C LEU A 103 0.61 10.65 3.59
N LYS A 104 -0.58 10.61 3.00
CA LYS A 104 -1.83 10.29 3.67
C LYS A 104 -2.12 8.80 3.50
N PHE A 105 -1.97 8.07 4.59
CA PHE A 105 -2.22 6.64 4.69
C PHE A 105 -3.62 6.41 5.27
N PRO A 106 -4.54 5.76 4.56
CA PRO A 106 -5.89 5.52 5.07
C PRO A 106 -5.91 4.74 6.39
N ARG A 107 -6.61 5.28 7.39
CA ARG A 107 -6.77 4.60 8.69
C ARG A 107 -7.60 3.33 8.61
N ASN A 108 -8.46 3.19 7.61
CA ASN A 108 -9.22 1.96 7.37
C ASN A 108 -8.47 0.94 6.49
N TYR A 109 -7.22 1.21 6.08
CA TYR A 109 -6.39 0.23 5.39
C TYR A 109 -6.05 -0.94 6.33
N PRO A 110 -5.91 -2.18 5.85
CA PRO A 110 -5.49 -3.31 6.68
C PRO A 110 -4.04 -3.16 7.20
N TYR A 111 -3.88 -2.88 8.50
CA TYR A 111 -2.62 -2.97 9.25
C TYR A 111 -2.85 -3.68 10.60
N THR A 112 -1.86 -3.70 11.49
CA THR A 112 -1.99 -4.31 12.82
C THR A 112 -2.08 -3.21 13.87
N ASN A 113 -3.26 -3.03 14.49
CA ASN A 113 -3.51 -2.01 15.54
C ASN A 113 -3.82 -2.59 16.93
N ASP A 114 -3.96 -3.91 17.07
CA ASP A 114 -4.43 -4.57 18.32
C ASP A 114 -3.35 -4.77 19.40
N LEU A 115 -2.16 -4.19 19.23
CA LEU A 115 -1.08 -4.32 20.20
C LEU A 115 -1.14 -3.14 21.16
N THR A 116 -1.90 -3.26 22.26
CA THR A 116 -2.11 -2.19 23.26
C THR A 116 -0.83 -1.60 23.87
N ASP A 117 0.31 -2.26 23.71
CA ASP A 117 1.62 -1.83 24.21
C ASP A 117 2.62 -1.41 23.13
N TYR A 118 2.28 -1.57 21.85
CA TYR A 118 3.10 -1.11 20.74
C TYR A 118 2.35 0.02 20.07
N THR A 119 2.88 1.23 20.22
CA THR A 119 2.42 2.42 19.49
C THR A 119 2.32 2.14 18.00
N ASP A 120 1.50 2.92 17.28
CA ASP A 120 1.28 2.87 15.82
C ASP A 120 2.61 2.98 15.02
N ASP A 121 3.47 1.96 15.11
CA ASP A 121 4.88 2.07 14.77
C ASP A 121 5.06 1.70 13.29
N PHE A 122 4.70 2.65 12.44
CA PHE A 122 5.24 2.68 11.09
C PHE A 122 6.77 2.81 11.20
N ILE A 123 7.50 1.97 10.47
CA ILE A 123 8.95 2.10 10.36
C ILE A 123 9.24 2.90 9.10
N VAL A 124 9.88 4.05 9.27
CA VAL A 124 10.36 4.86 8.16
C VAL A 124 11.87 4.74 8.06
N LEU A 125 12.34 4.22 6.93
CA LEU A 125 13.76 4.11 6.61
C LEU A 125 14.12 5.10 5.50
N LEU A 126 15.25 5.77 5.64
CA LEU A 126 15.87 6.60 4.63
C LEU A 126 17.22 5.99 4.27
N ASN A 127 17.38 5.51 3.04
CA ASN A 127 18.58 4.79 2.60
C ASN A 127 18.93 3.62 3.56
N ASN A 128 17.92 2.83 3.93
CA ASN A 128 17.99 1.69 4.87
C ASN A 128 18.37 2.06 6.32
N ARG A 129 18.28 3.34 6.71
CA ARG A 129 18.46 3.77 8.11
C ARG A 129 17.16 4.28 8.67
N GLU A 130 16.75 3.79 9.84
CA GLU A 130 15.58 4.30 10.54
C GLU A 130 15.77 5.78 10.88
N ILE A 131 14.80 6.61 10.52
CA ILE A 131 14.83 8.06 10.75
C ILE A 131 13.66 8.49 11.63
N LYS A 132 13.78 9.70 12.19
CA LYS A 132 12.64 10.39 12.79
C LYS A 132 11.80 11.03 11.69
N TYR A 133 10.49 10.98 11.86
CA TYR A 133 9.51 11.60 10.99
C TYR A 133 8.40 12.20 11.86
N THR A 134 7.61 13.09 11.29
CA THR A 134 6.38 13.59 11.95
C THR A 134 5.21 12.77 11.44
N MET A 135 4.33 12.36 12.34
CA MET A 135 3.07 11.69 12.02
C MET A 135 1.95 12.40 12.77
N GLU A 136 0.96 12.84 12.00
CA GLU A 136 -0.29 13.36 12.54
C GLU A 136 -1.40 12.37 12.23
N LYS A 137 -2.40 12.30 13.11
CA LYS A 137 -3.56 11.43 12.94
C LYS A 137 -4.78 12.32 12.80
N ASP A 138 -5.44 12.25 11.64
CA ASP A 138 -6.74 12.87 11.44
C ASP A 138 -7.85 11.79 11.49
N GLU A 139 -9.08 12.20 11.16
CA GLU A 139 -10.23 11.31 11.19
C GLU A 139 -10.15 10.15 10.17
N CYS A 140 -9.53 10.39 9.01
CA CYS A 140 -9.50 9.44 7.88
C CYS A 140 -8.10 8.88 7.59
N TYR A 141 -7.03 9.57 7.99
CA TYR A 141 -5.65 9.31 7.58
C TYR A 141 -4.65 9.40 8.74
N PHE A 142 -3.57 8.63 8.60
CA PHE A 142 -2.27 9.00 9.17
C PHE A 142 -1.54 9.86 8.14
N VAL A 143 -1.02 11.01 8.56
CA VAL A 143 -0.31 11.96 7.71
C VAL A 143 1.17 11.94 8.09
N PHE A 144 1.99 11.34 7.24
CA PHE A 144 3.44 11.31 7.39
C PHE A 144 4.05 12.54 6.77
N SER A 145 5.04 13.14 7.44
CA SER A 145 5.94 14.15 6.89
C SER A 145 7.38 13.68 7.08
N ILE A 146 8.03 13.36 5.96
CA ILE A 146 9.34 12.71 5.92
C ILE A 146 10.33 13.67 5.24
N PRO A 147 11.28 14.25 6.00
CA PRO A 147 12.32 15.09 5.42
C PRO A 147 13.34 14.23 4.67
N PHE A 148 13.82 14.75 3.54
CA PHE A 148 14.87 14.11 2.74
C PHE A 148 15.76 15.18 2.09
N SER A 149 16.94 14.79 1.60
CA SER A 149 17.89 15.67 0.91
C SER A 149 18.72 14.89 -0.11
N ALA A 150 18.96 15.44 -1.29
CA ALA A 150 19.59 14.74 -2.41
C ALA A 150 18.75 13.55 -2.92
N SER A 151 19.39 12.60 -3.60
CA SER A 151 18.75 11.38 -4.09
C SER A 151 18.68 10.33 -2.98
N GLU A 152 17.47 10.01 -2.51
CA GLU A 152 17.24 9.11 -1.39
C GLU A 152 16.08 8.14 -1.63
N GLU A 153 16.21 6.95 -1.05
CA GLU A 153 15.17 5.93 -1.01
C GLU A 153 14.47 5.96 0.36
N ILE A 154 13.19 6.31 0.36
CA ILE A 154 12.30 6.28 1.52
C ILE A 154 11.56 4.94 1.51
N LYS A 155 11.56 4.22 2.63
CA LYS A 155 10.72 3.04 2.85
C LYS A 155 9.81 3.25 4.03
N ILE A 156 8.52 2.97 3.86
CA ILE A 156 7.51 3.08 4.92
C ILE A 156 6.89 1.70 5.09
N ALA A 157 7.11 1.04 6.22
CA ALA A 157 6.59 -0.29 6.51
C ALA A 157 5.59 -0.26 7.68
N TRP A 158 4.47 -1.00 7.57
CA TRP A 158 3.35 -0.93 8.53
C TRP A 158 2.92 -2.27 9.13
N THR A 159 3.64 -3.36 8.87
CA THR A 159 3.42 -4.62 9.60
C THR A 159 4.72 -5.11 10.21
N TYR A 160 4.75 -5.20 11.54
CA TYR A 160 5.94 -5.63 12.29
C TYR A 160 6.22 -7.13 12.18
N LEU A 161 5.23 -7.94 11.84
CA LEU A 161 5.32 -9.40 11.97
C LEU A 161 4.57 -10.07 10.83
N LEU A 162 5.30 -10.58 9.83
CA LEU A 162 4.78 -11.52 8.82
C LEU A 162 4.17 -12.80 9.46
N SER A 163 4.31 -12.97 10.78
CA SER A 163 3.81 -14.09 11.58
C SER A 163 2.92 -13.65 12.75
N SER A 164 2.37 -12.43 12.71
CA SER A 164 1.46 -11.96 13.76
C SER A 164 0.19 -12.83 13.77
N PRO A 165 -0.21 -13.43 14.90
CA PRO A 165 -1.51 -14.09 14.99
C PRO A 165 -2.68 -13.10 15.06
N TYR A 166 -2.39 -11.80 15.14
CA TYR A 166 -3.39 -10.75 15.28
C TYR A 166 -4.08 -10.48 13.96
N PRO A 167 -5.41 -10.25 13.99
CA PRO A 167 -6.15 -9.99 12.78
C PRO A 167 -5.68 -8.68 12.14
N ILE A 168 -5.56 -8.67 10.82
CA ILE A 168 -5.20 -7.45 10.08
C ILE A 168 -6.48 -6.65 9.86
N ARG A 169 -6.61 -5.53 10.57
CA ARG A 169 -7.78 -4.65 10.55
C ARG A 169 -7.34 -3.19 10.50
N GLY A 170 -8.11 -2.37 9.79
CA GLY A 170 -7.96 -0.92 9.88
C GLY A 170 -8.72 -0.38 11.09
N ASP A 171 -8.49 0.88 11.44
CA ASP A 171 -9.33 1.62 12.38
C ASP A 171 -10.76 1.76 11.83
N ASP A 172 -11.72 1.83 12.74
CA ASP A 172 -13.08 2.27 12.42
C ASP A 172 -13.05 3.77 12.08
N VAL A 173 -13.44 4.10 10.85
CA VAL A 173 -13.53 5.48 10.35
C VAL A 173 -14.97 5.82 9.98
N PRO A 174 -15.38 7.09 10.05
CA PRO A 174 -16.72 7.51 9.63
C PRO A 174 -16.96 7.27 8.13
N GLU A 175 -18.22 7.07 7.75
CA GLU A 175 -18.63 6.77 6.36
C GLU A 175 -18.12 7.80 5.33
N ARG A 176 -17.99 9.07 5.74
CA ARG A 176 -17.41 10.11 4.88
C ARG A 176 -15.96 9.82 4.48
N CYS A 177 -15.18 9.15 5.33
CA CYS A 177 -13.81 8.76 5.04
C CYS A 177 -13.76 7.65 3.99
N ILE A 178 -14.72 6.72 4.00
CA ILE A 178 -14.77 5.59 3.05
C ILE A 178 -14.74 6.10 1.60
N LYS A 179 -15.48 7.16 1.30
CA LYS A 179 -15.49 7.79 -0.04
C LYS A 179 -14.16 8.44 -0.44
N LEU A 180 -13.33 8.80 0.54
CA LEU A 180 -12.03 9.43 0.34
C LEU A 180 -10.89 8.41 0.30
N THR A 181 -11.08 7.26 0.94
CA THR A 181 -10.03 6.26 1.14
C THR A 181 -10.23 4.98 0.34
N ILE A 182 -11.41 4.72 -0.21
CA ILE A 182 -11.70 3.54 -1.03
C ILE A 182 -12.06 3.99 -2.45
N ALA A 183 -11.39 3.38 -3.43
CA ALA A 183 -11.65 3.57 -4.85
C ALA A 183 -12.67 2.56 -5.36
N ASP A 184 -13.91 3.01 -5.49
CA ASP A 184 -14.97 2.24 -6.11
C ASP A 184 -15.02 2.44 -7.63
N ASN A 185 -15.46 1.41 -8.35
CA ASN A 185 -15.76 1.49 -9.79
C ASN A 185 -14.59 1.86 -10.72
N LEU A 186 -13.35 1.57 -10.30
CA LEU A 186 -12.17 1.68 -11.16
C LEU A 186 -12.32 0.82 -12.43
N PRO A 187 -11.85 1.28 -13.60
CA PRO A 187 -11.72 0.45 -14.79
C PRO A 187 -10.90 -0.83 -14.51
N PRO A 188 -11.14 -1.93 -15.25
CA PRO A 188 -10.49 -3.23 -15.02
C PRO A 188 -8.98 -3.16 -14.97
N LEU A 189 -8.38 -2.46 -15.94
CA LEU A 189 -6.93 -2.28 -16.00
C LEU A 189 -6.39 -1.50 -14.79
N GLN A 190 -7.15 -0.55 -14.25
CA GLN A 190 -6.72 0.20 -13.07
C GLN A 190 -6.82 -0.63 -11.79
N GLN A 191 -7.84 -1.48 -11.66
CA GLN A 191 -7.92 -2.44 -10.54
C GLN A 191 -6.74 -3.42 -10.59
N PHE A 192 -6.44 -3.96 -11.77
CA PHE A 192 -5.30 -4.85 -11.98
C PHE A 192 -3.97 -4.18 -11.62
N ASN A 193 -3.76 -2.95 -12.09
CA ASN A 193 -2.55 -2.18 -11.79
C ASN A 193 -2.44 -1.78 -10.31
N ALA A 194 -3.57 -1.71 -9.58
CA ALA A 194 -3.57 -1.52 -8.13
C ALA A 194 -3.23 -2.81 -7.34
N GLY A 195 -3.04 -3.93 -8.03
CA GLY A 195 -2.67 -5.23 -7.44
C GLY A 195 -3.84 -6.19 -7.24
N THR A 196 -5.05 -5.87 -7.73
CA THR A 196 -6.17 -6.83 -7.73
C THR A 196 -5.85 -7.99 -8.69
N ASP A 197 -6.06 -9.23 -8.24
CA ASP A 197 -5.88 -10.41 -9.09
C ASP A 197 -6.80 -10.32 -10.31
N ALA A 198 -6.32 -10.72 -11.49
CA ALA A 198 -7.08 -10.62 -12.74
C ALA A 198 -8.45 -11.31 -12.66
N ALA A 199 -8.59 -12.40 -11.88
CA ALA A 199 -9.83 -13.13 -11.67
C ALA A 199 -10.75 -12.49 -10.62
N GLU A 200 -10.21 -11.62 -9.74
CA GLU A 200 -10.96 -10.90 -8.70
C GLU A 200 -11.48 -9.53 -9.15
N ILE A 201 -11.20 -9.14 -10.40
CA ILE A 201 -11.60 -7.82 -10.95
C ILE A 201 -13.11 -7.68 -10.98
N LYS A 202 -13.61 -6.59 -10.39
CA LYS A 202 -15.04 -6.29 -10.34
C LYS A 202 -15.46 -5.52 -11.59
N CYS A 203 -16.37 -6.09 -12.37
CA CYS A 203 -16.99 -5.40 -13.49
C CYS A 203 -18.17 -4.53 -13.03
N ARG A 204 -18.43 -3.44 -13.77
CA ARG A 204 -19.69 -2.69 -13.63
C ARG A 204 -20.87 -3.55 -14.06
N GLN A 205 -22.07 -3.15 -13.66
CA GLN A 205 -23.32 -3.81 -14.03
C GLN A 205 -23.37 -4.08 -15.54
N ASP A 206 -23.90 -5.25 -15.89
CA ASP A 206 -24.05 -5.79 -17.26
C ASP A 206 -22.75 -6.07 -18.03
N HIS A 207 -21.60 -5.96 -17.40
CA HIS A 207 -20.32 -6.38 -17.96
C HIS A 207 -19.83 -7.67 -17.30
N GLN A 208 -19.21 -8.51 -18.11
CA GLN A 208 -18.60 -9.75 -17.70
C GLN A 208 -17.09 -9.65 -17.83
N LEU A 209 -16.41 -10.21 -16.85
CA LEU A 209 -14.96 -10.30 -16.86
C LEU A 209 -14.49 -11.31 -17.92
N ILE A 210 -13.46 -10.91 -18.63
CA ILE A 210 -12.63 -11.76 -19.47
C ILE A 210 -11.16 -11.50 -19.15
N ILE A 211 -10.32 -12.52 -19.31
CA ILE A 211 -8.87 -12.38 -19.25
C ILE A 211 -8.34 -12.55 -20.67
N LYS A 212 -7.67 -11.51 -21.17
CA LYS A 212 -7.03 -11.54 -22.49
C LYS A 212 -5.90 -12.57 -22.51
N LEU A 213 -5.46 -12.97 -23.71
CA LEU A 213 -4.32 -13.89 -23.84
C LEU A 213 -3.02 -13.35 -23.22
N ASP A 214 -2.85 -12.03 -23.16
CA ASP A 214 -1.70 -11.36 -22.54
C ASP A 214 -1.82 -11.28 -20.99
N GLY A 215 -2.87 -11.84 -20.39
CA GLY A 215 -3.11 -11.84 -18.96
C GLY A 215 -3.87 -10.63 -18.43
N HIS A 216 -4.10 -9.58 -19.24
CA HIS A 216 -4.79 -8.38 -18.75
C HIS A 216 -6.31 -8.58 -18.70
N PRO A 217 -6.97 -8.09 -17.64
CA PRO A 217 -8.41 -8.19 -17.52
C PRO A 217 -9.14 -7.14 -18.36
N ALA A 218 -10.34 -7.49 -18.82
CA ALA A 218 -11.29 -6.55 -19.42
C ALA A 218 -12.71 -6.90 -19.01
N CYS A 219 -13.55 -5.87 -18.90
CA CYS A 219 -14.98 -6.02 -18.68
C CYS A 219 -15.70 -5.69 -19.98
N VAL A 220 -16.45 -6.65 -20.51
CA VAL A 220 -17.14 -6.57 -21.80
C VAL A 220 -18.60 -7.00 -21.65
N LYS A 221 -19.47 -6.57 -22.56
CA LYS A 221 -20.85 -7.07 -22.59
C LYS A 221 -20.89 -8.58 -22.89
N SER A 222 -21.93 -9.27 -22.42
CA SER A 222 -22.08 -10.72 -22.58
C SER A 222 -22.02 -11.21 -24.03
N ASP A 223 -22.59 -10.45 -24.97
CA ASP A 223 -22.57 -10.75 -26.41
C ASP A 223 -21.17 -10.62 -27.03
N THR A 224 -20.36 -9.72 -26.47
CA THR A 224 -18.98 -9.44 -26.89
C THR A 224 -18.03 -10.48 -26.30
N LYS A 225 -18.27 -10.95 -25.07
CA LYS A 225 -17.48 -12.01 -24.43
C LYS A 225 -17.35 -13.25 -25.30
N LEU A 226 -18.47 -13.77 -25.80
CA LEU A 226 -18.48 -14.98 -26.64
C LEU A 226 -17.66 -14.79 -27.91
N LYS A 227 -17.87 -13.67 -28.61
CA LYS A 227 -17.11 -13.33 -29.83
C LYS A 227 -15.61 -13.22 -29.58
N LEU A 228 -15.19 -12.67 -28.43
CA LEU A 228 -13.78 -12.54 -28.08
C LEU A 228 -13.14 -13.90 -27.76
N ILE A 229 -13.87 -14.80 -27.11
CA ILE A 229 -13.39 -16.17 -26.84
C ILE A 229 -13.30 -16.97 -28.14
N GLU A 230 -14.35 -16.96 -28.98
CA GLU A 230 -14.38 -17.66 -30.28
C GLU A 230 -13.26 -17.21 -31.22
N ARG A 231 -12.91 -15.92 -31.19
CA ARG A 231 -11.82 -15.35 -31.99
C ARG A 231 -10.44 -15.54 -31.36
N GLY A 232 -10.34 -16.22 -30.21
CA GLY A 232 -9.08 -16.48 -29.52
C GLY A 232 -8.43 -15.23 -28.92
N TRP A 233 -9.18 -14.20 -28.56
CA TRP A 233 -8.64 -12.99 -27.90
C TRP A 233 -8.62 -13.11 -26.38
N ALA A 234 -9.44 -13.99 -25.81
CA ALA A 234 -9.62 -14.12 -24.38
C ALA A 234 -9.87 -15.57 -23.98
N LYS A 235 -9.60 -15.88 -22.71
CA LYS A 235 -9.94 -17.14 -22.06
C LYS A 235 -11.19 -16.95 -21.18
N PRO A 236 -12.02 -18.00 -21.02
CA PRO A 236 -13.00 -18.04 -19.95
C PRO A 236 -12.30 -17.84 -18.60
N VAL A 237 -12.95 -17.07 -17.71
CA VAL A 237 -12.58 -16.93 -16.30
C VAL A 237 -13.36 -17.95 -15.49
#